data_AF-A0A9Q1IJZ5-F1
#
_entry.id   AF-A0A9Q1IJZ5-F1
#
_cell.length_a   1.000
_cell.length_b   1.000
_cell.length_c   1.000
_cell.angle_alpha   90.00
_cell.angle_beta   90.00
_cell.angle_gamma   90.00
#
_symmetry.space_group_name_H-M   'P 1'
#
loop_
_entity.id
_entity.type
_entity.pdbx_description
1 polymer ?
#
loop_
_entity_poly.entity_id
_entity_poly.type
_entity_poly.pdbx_seq_one_letter_code
_entity_poly.pdbx_strand_id
1 'polypeptide(L)'
;MNTKEAFQKVKTLTGYDSKPMPSAITDPLSFAEDLNTFYARFDTTNCSEECKALLETLPIPEPAHPAPFTVEDVRRQLSRCKPGKAPGPDGIQARVLKECAAELAPIMHSLFWESYKTASVPILWKTSSIIPYRASADRYPGSRPLPGL
;
A
#
# COMPACT_ATOMS: atom_id res chain seq x y z
N MET A 1 -26.64 -3.21 12.28
CA MET A 1 -25.48 -4.11 12.49
C MET A 1 -24.38 -3.32 13.17
N ASN A 2 -23.99 -3.69 14.40
CA ASN A 2 -23.09 -2.90 15.25
C ASN A 2 -21.62 -3.22 14.91
N THR A 3 -20.85 -2.23 14.45
CA THR A 3 -19.46 -2.40 13.98
C THR A 3 -18.52 -2.89 15.09
N LYS A 4 -18.84 -2.59 16.35
CA LYS A 4 -18.06 -3.08 17.51
C LYS A 4 -18.21 -4.58 17.73
N GLU A 5 -19.41 -5.11 17.54
CA GLU A 5 -19.68 -6.55 17.71
C GLU A 5 -19.09 -7.37 16.56
N ALA A 6 -19.13 -6.85 15.34
CA ALA A 6 -18.47 -7.46 14.18
C ALA A 6 -16.96 -7.57 14.42
N PHE A 7 -16.34 -6.49 14.91
CA PHE A 7 -14.91 -6.49 15.21
C PHE A 7 -14.55 -7.43 16.37
N GLN A 8 -15.39 -7.51 17.40
CA GLN A 8 -15.20 -8.42 18.53
C GLN A 8 -15.21 -9.89 18.09
N LYS A 9 -16.14 -10.27 17.21
CA LYS A 9 -16.21 -11.63 16.65
C LYS A 9 -14.98 -11.97 15.81
N VAL A 10 -14.49 -11.03 15.01
CA VAL A 10 -13.26 -11.22 14.22
C VAL A 10 -12.05 -11.43 15.13
N LYS A 11 -11.93 -10.68 16.23
CA LYS A 11 -10.85 -10.90 17.21
C LYS A 11 -10.88 -12.29 17.81
N THR A 12 -12.06 -12.76 18.23
CA THR A 12 -12.23 -14.10 18.81
C THR A 12 -11.93 -15.19 17.79
N LEU A 13 -12.38 -15.03 16.54
CA LEU A 13 -12.18 -16.03 15.48
C LEU A 13 -10.72 -16.12 15.02
N THR A 14 -10.02 -14.98 14.97
CA THR A 14 -8.62 -14.90 14.49
C THR A 14 -7.59 -15.16 15.58
N GLY A 15 -8.01 -15.36 16.83
CA GLY A 15 -7.10 -15.53 17.96
C GLY A 15 -6.26 -14.28 18.25
N TYR A 16 -6.74 -13.10 17.86
CA TYR A 16 -5.99 -11.83 17.97
C TYR A 16 -5.51 -11.52 19.41
N ASP A 17 -6.27 -11.94 20.42
CA ASP A 17 -5.94 -11.76 21.85
C ASP A 17 -5.10 -12.91 22.43
N SER A 18 -4.79 -13.94 21.65
CA SER A 18 -3.84 -14.97 22.08
C SER A 18 -2.43 -14.37 22.09
N LYS A 19 -1.74 -14.45 23.24
CA LYS A 19 -0.32 -14.05 23.34
C LYS A 19 0.41 -14.71 22.19
N PRO A 20 1.23 -13.97 21.41
CA PRO A 20 2.06 -14.61 20.41
C PRO A 20 2.90 -15.62 21.17
N MET A 21 2.66 -16.90 20.90
CA MET A 21 3.61 -17.93 21.28
C MET A 21 4.92 -17.46 20.66
N PRO A 22 6.00 -17.28 21.44
CA PRO A 22 7.30 -17.05 20.86
C PRO A 22 7.68 -18.40 20.24
N SER A 23 7.17 -18.67 19.03
CA SER A 23 7.83 -19.57 18.13
C SER A 23 9.19 -18.94 17.96
N ALA A 24 10.17 -19.46 18.72
CA ALA A 24 11.56 -19.09 18.55
C ALA A 24 11.81 -19.12 17.05
N ILE A 25 12.19 -17.98 16.48
CA ILE A 25 12.58 -17.91 15.08
C ILE A 25 13.85 -18.75 15.02
N THR A 26 13.69 -20.04 14.74
CA THR A 26 14.78 -21.04 14.78
C THR A 26 15.80 -20.74 13.69
N ASP A 27 15.35 -20.13 12.59
CA ASP A 27 16.17 -19.56 11.54
C ASP A 27 15.49 -18.30 10.94
N PRO A 28 16.10 -17.10 11.07
CA PRO A 28 15.56 -15.86 10.51
C PRO A 28 15.42 -15.85 8.99
N LEU A 29 16.21 -16.67 8.28
CA LEU A 29 16.16 -16.78 6.82
C LEU A 29 14.91 -17.55 6.38
N SER A 30 14.70 -18.75 6.91
CA SER A 30 13.47 -19.54 6.70
C SER A 30 12.21 -18.75 7.01
N PHE A 31 12.17 -17.98 8.11
CA PHE A 31 11.00 -17.17 8.44
C PHE A 31 10.73 -16.06 7.40
N ALA A 32 11.80 -15.43 6.88
CA ALA A 32 11.66 -14.44 5.83
C ALA A 32 11.18 -15.07 4.50
N GLU A 33 11.64 -16.27 4.17
CA GLU A 33 11.19 -17.04 3.01
C GLU A 33 9.71 -17.44 3.13
N ASP A 34 9.27 -17.86 4.32
CA ASP A 34 7.87 -18.18 4.60
C ASP A 34 6.97 -16.96 4.45
N LEU A 35 7.39 -15.79 4.97
CA LEU A 35 6.67 -14.54 4.79
C LEU A 35 6.59 -14.14 3.31
N ASN A 36 7.71 -14.21 2.60
CA ASN A 36 7.76 -13.90 1.17
C ASN A 36 6.81 -14.81 0.39
N THR A 37 6.82 -16.12 0.67
CA THR A 37 5.90 -17.08 0.04
C THR A 37 4.44 -16.75 0.36
N PHE A 38 4.13 -16.42 1.62
CA PHE A 38 2.78 -16.09 2.04
C PHE A 38 2.23 -14.82 1.39
N TYR A 39 3.05 -13.79 1.22
CA TYR A 39 2.62 -12.53 0.59
C TYR A 39 2.67 -12.61 -0.95
N ALA A 40 3.65 -13.31 -1.53
CA ALA A 40 3.76 -13.49 -2.97
C ALA A 40 2.71 -14.44 -3.56
N ARG A 41 2.02 -15.26 -2.74
CA ARG A 41 0.94 -16.15 -3.22
C ARG A 41 -0.22 -15.41 -3.90
N PHE A 42 -0.35 -14.10 -3.67
CA PHE A 42 -1.33 -13.26 -4.33
C PHE A 42 -0.85 -12.72 -5.68
N ASP A 43 0.46 -12.75 -5.94
CA ASP A 43 1.08 -12.31 -7.20
C ASP A 43 1.26 -13.47 -8.20
N THR A 44 1.06 -14.73 -7.79
CA THR A 44 1.28 -15.90 -8.65
C THR A 44 0.19 -16.12 -9.70
N THR A 45 -1.01 -15.60 -9.47
CA THR A 45 -2.07 -15.57 -10.48
C THR A 45 -1.96 -14.28 -11.27
N ASN A 46 -1.37 -14.38 -12.47
CA ASN A 46 -1.44 -13.34 -13.48
C ASN A 46 -2.90 -13.23 -13.96
N CYS A 47 -3.76 -12.51 -13.24
CA CYS A 47 -5.14 -12.25 -13.65
C CYS A 47 -5.22 -11.28 -14.86
N SER A 48 -4.12 -11.07 -15.59
CA SER A 48 -4.07 -10.12 -16.70
C SER A 48 -4.97 -10.56 -17.86
N GLU A 49 -5.09 -11.87 -18.16
CA GLU A 49 -6.04 -12.34 -19.18
C GLU A 49 -7.49 -12.11 -18.76
N GLU A 50 -7.84 -12.40 -17.51
CA GLU A 50 -9.19 -12.18 -16.95
C GLU A 50 -9.55 -10.69 -16.90
N CYS A 51 -8.60 -9.84 -16.50
CA CYS A 51 -8.77 -8.39 -16.56
C CYS A 51 -8.95 -7.88 -18.00
N LYS A 52 -8.22 -8.47 -18.97
CA LYS A 52 -8.33 -8.08 -20.38
C LYS A 52 -9.68 -8.51 -20.98
N ALA A 53 -10.13 -9.72 -20.67
CA ALA A 53 -11.46 -10.20 -21.05
C ALA A 53 -12.57 -9.32 -20.46
N LEU A 54 -12.44 -8.89 -19.21
CA LEU A 54 -13.38 -7.93 -18.60
C LEU A 54 -13.36 -6.58 -19.32
N LEU A 55 -12.17 -6.03 -19.62
CA LEU A 55 -12.04 -4.76 -20.34
C LEU A 55 -12.69 -4.80 -21.73
N GLU A 56 -12.62 -5.94 -22.43
CA GLU A 56 -13.24 -6.14 -23.74
C GLU A 56 -14.78 -6.22 -23.68
N THR A 57 -15.34 -6.62 -22.54
CA THR A 57 -16.82 -6.66 -22.33
C THR A 57 -17.42 -5.32 -21.87
N LEU A 58 -16.58 -4.36 -21.46
CA LEU A 58 -17.07 -3.05 -21.02
C LEU A 58 -17.46 -2.18 -22.22
N PRO A 59 -18.58 -1.43 -22.14
CA PRO A 59 -18.92 -0.45 -23.16
C PRO A 59 -17.77 0.54 -23.35
N ILE A 60 -17.34 0.73 -24.60
CA ILE A 60 -16.33 1.75 -24.95
C ILE A 60 -16.90 3.11 -24.51
N PRO A 61 -16.22 3.86 -23.62
CA PRO A 61 -16.71 5.18 -23.22
C PRO A 61 -16.78 6.08 -24.45
N GLU A 62 -17.95 6.65 -24.72
CA GLU A 62 -18.10 7.64 -25.79
C GLU A 62 -17.11 8.81 -25.61
N PRO A 63 -16.56 9.36 -26.69
CA PRO A 63 -15.51 10.38 -26.63
C PRO A 63 -16.11 11.75 -26.30
N ALA A 64 -16.59 11.95 -25.07
CA ALA A 64 -17.06 13.25 -24.61
C ALA A 64 -17.07 13.42 -23.08
N HIS A 65 -16.34 12.59 -22.32
CA HIS A 65 -16.25 12.84 -20.89
C HIS A 65 -15.28 14.01 -20.64
N PRO A 66 -15.73 15.10 -19.97
CA PRO A 66 -14.80 16.11 -19.47
C PRO A 66 -13.75 15.41 -18.60
N ALA A 67 -12.52 15.95 -18.59
CA ALA A 67 -11.42 15.36 -17.85
C ALA A 67 -11.90 14.98 -16.44
N PRO A 68 -11.77 13.71 -16.01
CA PRO A 68 -12.37 13.23 -14.77
C PRO A 68 -11.77 13.89 -13.53
N PHE A 69 -10.69 14.63 -13.70
CA PHE A 69 -10.01 15.42 -12.69
C PHE A 69 -9.29 16.62 -13.33
N THR A 70 -9.15 17.67 -12.53
CA THR A 70 -8.48 18.92 -12.90
C THR A 70 -7.08 19.01 -12.28
N VAL A 71 -6.27 19.97 -12.71
CA VAL A 71 -4.97 20.30 -12.09
C VAL A 71 -5.16 20.65 -10.61
N GLU A 72 -6.24 21.34 -10.26
CA GLU A 72 -6.55 21.73 -8.89
C GLU A 72 -6.87 20.52 -8.01
N ASP A 73 -7.50 19.48 -8.56
CA ASP A 73 -7.72 18.22 -7.85
C ASP A 73 -6.40 17.51 -7.54
N VAL A 74 -5.47 17.50 -8.50
CA VAL A 74 -4.13 16.94 -8.31
C VAL A 74 -3.36 17.73 -7.25
N ARG A 75 -3.38 19.07 -7.32
CA ARG A 75 -2.74 19.96 -6.34
C ARG A 75 -3.29 19.71 -4.93
N ARG A 76 -4.62 19.64 -4.80
CA ARG A 76 -5.29 19.34 -3.53
C ARG A 76 -4.82 17.99 -2.99
N GLN A 77 -4.69 16.98 -3.84
CA GLN A 77 -4.24 15.67 -3.40
C GLN A 77 -2.77 15.65 -2.96
N LEU A 78 -1.87 16.31 -3.70
CA LEU A 78 -0.46 16.47 -3.33
C LEU A 78 -0.32 17.19 -1.97
N SER A 79 -1.13 18.22 -1.73
CA SER A 79 -1.11 18.99 -0.47
C SER A 79 -1.54 18.17 0.77
N ARG A 80 -2.27 17.06 0.55
CA ARG A 80 -2.74 16.15 1.61
C ARG A 80 -1.71 15.07 1.97
N CYS A 81 -0.58 15.00 1.26
CA CYS A 81 0.49 14.07 1.59
C CYS A 81 0.98 14.28 3.03
N LYS A 82 1.11 13.19 3.78
CA LYS A 82 1.52 13.22 5.20
C LYS A 82 3.06 13.19 5.28
N PRO A 83 3.73 14.25 5.74
CA PRO A 83 5.19 14.35 5.71
C PRO A 83 5.93 13.38 6.65
N GLY A 84 5.23 12.73 7.60
CA GLY A 84 5.82 11.75 8.53
C GLY A 84 5.83 10.30 8.04
N LYS A 85 5.56 10.06 6.75
CA LYS A 85 5.60 8.72 6.13
C LYS A 85 7.00 8.46 5.56
N ALA A 86 7.42 7.20 5.57
CA ALA A 86 8.65 6.80 4.89
C ALA A 86 8.54 7.15 3.38
N PRO A 87 9.63 7.63 2.75
CA PRO A 87 9.64 7.89 1.31
C PRO A 87 9.41 6.58 0.55
N GLY A 88 8.88 6.72 -0.67
CA GLY A 88 8.74 5.59 -1.58
C GLY A 88 10.11 5.06 -2.03
N PRO A 89 10.12 4.03 -2.90
CA PRO A 89 11.35 3.53 -3.53
C PRO A 89 12.06 4.60 -4.39
N ASP A 90 11.36 5.69 -4.73
CA ASP A 90 11.88 6.87 -5.42
C ASP A 90 12.70 7.81 -4.51
N GLY A 91 12.68 7.59 -3.18
CA GLY A 91 13.36 8.46 -2.22
C GLY A 91 12.69 9.82 -2.01
N ILE A 92 11.56 10.08 -2.68
CA ILE A 92 10.89 11.39 -2.61
C ILE A 92 10.09 11.45 -1.31
N GLN A 93 10.44 12.41 -0.46
CA GLN A 93 9.70 12.62 0.78
C GLN A 93 8.33 13.23 0.49
N ALA A 94 7.31 12.77 1.21
CA ALA A 94 5.95 13.33 1.15
C ALA A 94 5.90 14.84 1.47
N ARG A 95 6.91 15.37 2.18
CA ARG A 95 7.10 16.81 2.39
C ARG A 95 7.33 17.56 1.08
N VAL A 96 8.22 17.06 0.22
CA VAL A 96 8.53 17.68 -1.07
C VAL A 96 7.30 17.73 -1.95
N LEU A 97 6.53 16.63 -2.01
CA LEU A 97 5.27 16.59 -2.76
C LEU A 97 4.24 17.62 -2.24
N LYS A 98 4.23 17.86 -0.93
CA LYS A 98 3.31 18.81 -0.31
C LYS A 98 3.75 20.26 -0.54
N GLU A 99 5.04 20.56 -0.39
CA GLU A 99 5.60 21.91 -0.55
C GLU A 99 5.60 22.33 -2.02
N CYS A 100 5.97 21.43 -2.93
CA CYS A 100 6.00 21.68 -4.37
C CYS A 100 4.67 21.32 -5.07
N ALA A 101 3.55 21.31 -4.34
CA ALA A 101 2.28 20.85 -4.88
C ALA A 101 1.78 21.72 -6.05
N ALA A 102 2.07 23.03 -6.03
CA ALA A 102 1.62 23.95 -7.07
C ALA A 102 2.39 23.74 -8.38
N GLU A 103 3.69 23.47 -8.28
CA GLU A 103 4.62 23.27 -9.38
C GLU A 103 4.49 21.88 -10.00
N LEU A 104 4.26 20.86 -9.15
CA LEU A 104 4.12 19.48 -9.59
C LEU A 104 2.73 19.18 -10.18
N ALA A 105 1.68 19.89 -9.76
CA ALA A 105 0.31 19.58 -10.16
C ALA A 105 0.07 19.57 -11.68
N PRO A 106 0.55 20.54 -12.49
CA PRO A 106 0.35 20.53 -13.94
C PRO A 106 1.05 19.35 -14.63
N ILE A 107 2.25 19.01 -14.16
CA ILE A 107 3.05 17.91 -14.73
C ILE A 107 2.40 16.57 -14.39
N MET A 108 2.03 16.38 -13.13
CA MET A 108 1.35 15.16 -12.66
C MET A 108 -0.02 15.00 -13.34
N HIS A 109 -0.78 16.09 -13.50
CA HIS A 109 -2.05 16.09 -14.24
C HIS A 109 -1.86 15.60 -15.68
N SER A 110 -0.84 16.10 -16.38
CA SER A 110 -0.54 15.69 -17.76
C SER A 110 -0.21 14.20 -17.85
N LEU A 111 0.57 13.67 -16.91
CA LEU A 111 0.90 12.24 -16.84
C LEU A 111 -0.34 11.38 -16.56
N PHE A 112 -1.17 11.80 -15.60
CA PHE A 112 -2.41 11.09 -15.29
C PHE A 112 -3.40 11.15 -16.44
N TRP A 113 -3.48 12.29 -17.14
CA TRP A 113 -4.32 12.44 -18.32
C TRP A 113 -3.88 11.51 -19.45
N GLU A 114 -2.58 11.40 -19.69
CA GLU A 114 -2.04 10.46 -20.68
C GLU A 114 -2.32 9.00 -20.29
N SER A 115 -2.12 8.67 -19.02
CA SER A 115 -2.43 7.34 -18.48
C SER A 115 -3.92 7.01 -18.60
N TYR A 116 -4.79 7.99 -18.35
CA TYR A 116 -6.24 7.85 -18.48
C TYR A 116 -6.65 7.62 -19.94
N LYS A 117 -6.15 8.42 -20.89
CA LYS A 117 -6.45 8.26 -22.33
C LYS A 117 -5.98 6.93 -22.90
N THR A 118 -4.80 6.47 -22.49
CA THR A 118 -4.18 5.25 -23.01
C THR A 118 -4.56 3.99 -22.24
N ALA A 119 -5.34 4.14 -21.16
CA ALA A 119 -5.64 3.08 -20.20
C ALA A 119 -4.38 2.32 -19.71
N SER A 120 -3.24 3.01 -19.70
CA SER A 120 -1.93 2.41 -19.42
C SER A 120 -1.22 3.17 -18.32
N VAL A 121 -0.77 2.44 -17.31
CA VAL A 121 -0.05 2.98 -16.16
C VAL A 121 1.44 2.64 -16.30
N PRO A 122 2.36 3.60 -16.16
CA PRO A 122 3.80 3.36 -16.20
C PRO A 122 4.20 2.22 -15.26
N ILE A 123 5.09 1.33 -15.72
CA ILE A 123 5.52 0.18 -14.92
C ILE A 123 6.14 0.59 -13.58
N LEU A 124 6.85 1.73 -13.56
CA LEU A 124 7.45 2.29 -12.35
C LEU A 124 6.40 2.60 -11.26
N TRP A 125 5.18 2.98 -11.65
CA TRP A 125 4.08 3.22 -10.69
C TRP A 125 3.44 1.92 -10.19
N LYS A 126 3.65 0.80 -10.90
CA LYS A 126 3.22 -0.54 -10.48
C LYS A 126 4.25 -1.20 -9.56
N THR A 127 5.48 -0.71 -9.52
CA THR A 127 6.54 -1.24 -8.67
C THR A 127 6.42 -0.68 -7.25
N SER A 128 6.44 -1.56 -6.25
CA SER A 128 6.53 -1.18 -4.84
C SER A 128 7.72 -1.88 -4.18
N SER A 129 8.32 -1.24 -3.18
CA SER A 129 9.40 -1.84 -2.38
C SER A 129 8.89 -2.12 -0.97
N ILE A 130 8.96 -3.39 -0.56
CA ILE A 130 8.62 -3.83 0.79
C ILE A 130 9.92 -3.89 1.59
N ILE A 131 10.11 -2.93 2.49
CA ILE A 131 11.27 -2.91 3.37
C ILE A 131 10.82 -3.41 4.75
N PRO A 132 11.28 -4.58 5.22
CA PRO A 132 10.97 -5.06 6.55
C PRO A 132 11.63 -4.14 7.59
N TYR A 133 10.82 -3.56 8.47
CA TYR A 133 11.33 -2.78 9.59
C TYR A 133 11.37 -3.65 10.85
N ARG A 134 12.50 -3.64 11.56
CA ARG A 134 12.58 -4.27 12.90
C ARG A 134 12.04 -3.28 13.92
N ALA A 135 10.92 -3.63 14.57
CA ALA A 135 10.49 -2.92 15.76
C ALA A 135 11.49 -3.20 16.90
N SER A 136 12.10 -2.15 17.46
CA SER A 136 12.90 -2.27 18.68
C SER A 136 12.05 -2.87 19.81
N ALA A 137 12.64 -3.77 20.59
CA ALA A 137 11.98 -4.49 21.68
C ALA A 137 11.29 -3.57 22.71
N ASP A 138 11.77 -2.33 22.83
CA ASP A 138 11.23 -1.30 23.73
C ASP A 138 9.80 -0.85 23.39
N ARG A 139 9.30 -1.17 22.19
CA ARG A 139 7.92 -0.85 21.78
C ARG A 139 6.90 -1.94 22.05
N TYR A 140 7.31 -3.08 22.62
CA TYR A 140 6.40 -4.10 23.10
C TYR A 140 6.34 -4.09 24.64
N PRO A 141 5.17 -3.85 25.26
CA PRO A 141 5.00 -4.00 26.70
C PRO A 141 5.12 -5.49 27.07
N GLY A 142 6.36 -5.96 27.27
CA GLY A 142 6.67 -7.36 27.56
C GLY A 142 8.16 -7.69 27.53
N SER A 143 9.00 -6.84 26.95
CA SER A 143 10.45 -7.08 26.80
C SER A 143 11.29 -6.48 27.93
N ARG A 144 10.84 -6.56 29.19
CA ARG A 144 11.71 -6.23 30.33
C ARG A 144 12.38 -7.54 30.79
N PRO A 145 13.72 -7.67 30.72
CA PRO A 145 14.39 -8.84 31.27
C PRO A 145 14.11 -8.91 32.78
N LEU A 146 13.75 -10.10 33.28
CA LEU A 146 13.62 -10.33 34.71
C LEU A 146 15.01 -10.16 35.35
N PRO A 147 15.15 -9.34 36.41
CA PRO A 147 16.40 -9.25 37.14
C PRO A 147 16.71 -10.60 37.79
N GLY A 148 17.98 -10.98 37.75
CA GLY A 148 18.46 -12.30 38.09
C GLY A 148 18.01 -12.83 39.45
N LEU A 149 17.78 -14.13 39.46
CA LEU A 149 17.80 -15.05 40.60
C LEU A 149 18.31 -16.39 40.09
#